data_AF-A0ABD3CVD8-F1
#
_entry.id   AF-A0ABD3CVD8-F1
#
_cell.length_a   1.000
_cell.length_b   1.000
_cell.length_c   1.000
_cell.angle_alpha   90.00
_cell.angle_beta   90.00
_cell.angle_gamma   90.00
#
_symmetry.space_group_name_H-M   'P 1'
#
loop_
_entity.id
_entity.type
_entity.pdbx_description
1 polymer ?
#
loop_
_entity_poly.entity_id
_entity_poly.type
_entity_poly.pdbx_seq_one_letter_code
_entity_poly.pdbx_strand_id
1 'polypeptide(L)'
;MGLCYICPRIKKILEKNEKQAAELFPMRSDDWKFQITGANEQYNVNVLEGKCSCRRWDLTGIPCTHAVSAIWCRKEEPIWYVHKFYKVETYKMAYAGSILGINGPELWPLIDLSPPLPPFVLKKTGRPKKLMRRNPNEPPAAGPSSSTRLKRVQKSLRCRKSGEFGHNSRRHKQDQTQEEQAD
;
A
#
# COMPACT_ATOMS: atom_id res chain seq x y z
N MET A 1 -6.29 -16.30 38.93
CA MET A 1 -6.36 -16.43 37.45
C MET A 1 -6.14 -15.07 36.85
N GLY A 2 -4.91 -14.77 36.40
CA GLY A 2 -4.56 -13.45 35.88
C GLY A 2 -5.26 -13.17 34.56
N LEU A 3 -5.87 -12.00 34.43
CA LEU A 3 -6.49 -11.54 33.19
C LEU A 3 -5.44 -11.58 32.06
N CYS A 4 -5.66 -12.47 31.09
CA CYS A 4 -4.85 -12.59 29.89
C CYS A 4 -5.09 -11.34 29.01
N TYR A 5 -4.41 -10.24 29.34
CA TYR A 5 -4.53 -8.99 28.59
C TYR A 5 -3.77 -9.11 27.27
N ILE A 6 -4.53 -9.04 26.17
CA ILE A 6 -4.01 -8.86 24.82
C ILE A 6 -3.78 -7.38 24.56
N CYS A 7 -2.75 -7.05 23.78
CA CYS A 7 -2.45 -5.67 23.39
C CYS A 7 -3.68 -4.95 22.77
N PRO A 8 -4.00 -3.69 23.16
CA PRO A 8 -5.23 -3.01 22.74
C PRO A 8 -5.42 -2.92 21.22
N ARG A 9 -4.33 -2.75 20.45
CA ARG A 9 -4.38 -2.74 18.98
C ARG A 9 -4.88 -4.06 18.41
N ILE A 10 -4.42 -5.18 18.97
CA ILE A 10 -4.77 -6.53 18.51
C ILE A 10 -6.22 -6.83 18.85
N LYS A 11 -6.69 -6.41 20.04
CA LYS A 11 -8.10 -6.47 20.41
C LYS A 11 -8.99 -5.76 19.39
N LYS A 12 -8.64 -4.53 18.97
CA LYS A 12 -9.38 -3.79 17.93
C LYS A 12 -9.40 -4.50 16.57
N ILE A 13 -8.31 -5.16 16.19
CA ILE A 13 -8.26 -5.95 14.94
C ILE A 13 -9.20 -7.15 15.05
N LEU A 14 -9.19 -7.84 16.19
CA LEU A 14 -10.04 -9.00 16.43
C LEU A 14 -11.53 -8.61 16.43
N GLU A 15 -11.92 -7.54 17.14
CA GLU A 15 -13.28 -7.00 17.15
C GLU A 15 -13.78 -6.65 15.74
N LYS A 16 -12.90 -6.11 14.88
CA LYS A 16 -13.23 -5.85 13.47
C LYS A 16 -13.47 -7.16 12.72
N ASN A 17 -12.63 -8.17 12.95
CA ASN A 17 -12.78 -9.47 12.30
C ASN A 17 -14.05 -10.18 12.75
N GLU A 18 -14.41 -10.07 14.03
CA GLU A 18 -15.67 -10.58 14.59
C GLU A 18 -16.89 -9.98 13.90
N LYS A 19 -16.95 -8.66 13.74
CA LYS A 19 -18.06 -8.00 13.04
C LYS A 19 -18.25 -8.52 11.61
N GLN A 20 -17.15 -8.73 10.89
CA GLN A 20 -17.19 -9.24 9.51
C GLN A 20 -17.48 -10.75 9.44
N ALA A 21 -17.16 -11.50 10.51
CA ALA A 21 -17.39 -12.94 10.56
C ALA A 21 -18.88 -13.31 10.64
N ALA A 22 -19.73 -12.38 11.11
CA ALA A 22 -21.17 -12.57 11.23
C ALA A 22 -21.88 -12.79 9.87
N GLU A 23 -21.28 -12.36 8.77
CA GLU A 23 -21.83 -12.51 7.42
C GLU A 23 -21.41 -13.84 6.74
N LEU A 24 -20.66 -14.69 7.45
CA LEU A 24 -20.09 -15.92 6.91
C LEU A 24 -20.82 -17.15 7.44
N PHE A 25 -20.88 -18.20 6.62
CA PHE A 25 -21.56 -19.45 6.95
C PHE A 25 -20.55 -20.57 7.15
N PRO A 26 -20.29 -21.00 8.40
CA PRO A 26 -19.39 -22.09 8.69
C PRO A 26 -20.09 -23.45 8.52
N MET A 27 -19.44 -24.37 7.82
CA MET A 27 -19.82 -25.77 7.73
C MET A 27 -18.70 -26.62 8.33
N ARG A 28 -19.04 -27.40 9.35
CA ARG A 28 -18.08 -28.28 10.03
C ARG A 28 -17.81 -29.51 9.15
N SER A 29 -16.55 -29.72 8.78
CA SER A 29 -16.11 -30.91 8.03
C SER A 29 -15.50 -31.97 8.95
N ASP A 30 -14.82 -31.52 10.01
CA ASP A 30 -14.15 -32.36 11.02
C ASP A 30 -14.23 -31.63 12.38
N ASP A 31 -13.68 -32.19 13.45
CA ASP A 31 -13.67 -31.55 14.75
C ASP A 31 -12.99 -30.17 14.74
N TRP A 32 -11.89 -30.05 13.99
CA TRP A 32 -11.06 -28.85 13.91
C TRP A 32 -11.04 -28.21 12.53
N LYS A 33 -11.68 -28.81 11.52
CA LYS A 33 -11.65 -28.32 10.13
C LYS A 33 -13.03 -27.87 9.68
N PHE A 34 -13.06 -26.69 9.08
CA PHE A 34 -14.29 -26.01 8.67
C PHE A 34 -14.15 -25.50 7.24
N GLN A 35 -15.22 -25.64 6.49
CA GLN A 35 -15.44 -24.93 5.25
C GLN A 35 -16.25 -23.68 5.56
N ILE A 36 -15.74 -22.52 5.19
CA ILE A 36 -16.39 -21.23 5.40
C ILE A 36 -16.86 -20.71 4.06
N THR A 37 -18.16 -20.50 3.92
CA THR A 37 -18.78 -19.97 2.71
C THR A 37 -19.14 -18.50 2.93
N GLY A 38 -18.56 -17.63 2.10
CA GLY A 38 -18.95 -16.22 1.98
C GLY A 38 -19.86 -16.00 0.77
N ALA A 39 -20.09 -14.73 0.40
CA ALA A 39 -20.98 -14.38 -0.70
C ALA A 39 -20.56 -15.01 -2.05
N ASN A 40 -19.28 -14.96 -2.39
CA ASN A 40 -18.75 -15.45 -3.68
C ASN A 40 -17.50 -16.33 -3.53
N GLU A 41 -17.13 -16.68 -2.29
CA GLU A 41 -15.83 -17.28 -1.98
C GLU A 41 -15.98 -18.38 -0.94
N GLN A 42 -15.07 -19.35 -0.98
CA GLN A 42 -15.00 -20.44 -0.01
C GLN A 42 -13.59 -20.57 0.55
N TYR A 43 -13.51 -20.80 1.85
CA TYR A 43 -12.25 -20.91 2.57
C TYR A 43 -12.22 -22.17 3.43
N ASN A 44 -11.04 -22.79 3.54
CA ASN A 44 -10.81 -23.87 4.49
C ASN A 44 -10.11 -23.30 5.72
N VAL A 45 -10.57 -23.67 6.90
CA VAL A 45 -10.02 -23.25 8.18
C VAL A 45 -9.68 -24.49 8.99
N ASN A 46 -8.46 -24.54 9.53
CA ASN A 46 -8.06 -25.51 10.54
C ASN A 46 -7.81 -24.74 11.85
N VAL A 47 -8.74 -24.88 12.81
CA VAL A 47 -8.72 -24.16 14.08
C VAL A 47 -7.61 -24.66 15.00
N LEU A 48 -7.31 -25.96 14.97
CA LEU A 48 -6.26 -26.56 15.81
C LEU A 48 -4.87 -26.05 15.44
N GLU A 49 -4.59 -25.97 14.14
CA GLU A 49 -3.31 -25.49 13.63
C GLU A 49 -3.22 -23.96 13.55
N GLY A 50 -4.33 -23.26 13.75
CA GLY A 50 -4.41 -21.80 13.58
C GLY A 50 -4.19 -21.36 12.13
N LYS A 51 -4.75 -22.10 11.16
CA LYS A 51 -4.53 -21.85 9.73
C LYS A 51 -5.83 -21.55 9.00
N CYS A 52 -5.72 -20.71 7.97
CA CYS A 52 -6.82 -20.42 7.05
C CYS A 52 -6.29 -20.32 5.62
N SER A 53 -7.04 -20.82 4.64
CA SER A 53 -6.65 -20.71 3.23
C SER A 53 -6.52 -19.25 2.76
N CYS A 54 -7.09 -18.27 3.47
CA CYS A 54 -6.85 -16.84 3.20
C CYS A 54 -5.47 -16.33 3.68
N ARG A 55 -4.66 -17.19 4.32
CA ARG A 55 -3.30 -16.96 4.85
C ARG A 55 -3.17 -15.89 5.94
N ARG A 56 -4.21 -15.11 6.24
CA ARG A 56 -4.14 -14.03 7.23
C ARG A 56 -3.80 -14.56 8.62
N TRP A 57 -4.41 -15.67 9.03
CA TRP A 57 -4.14 -16.25 10.35
C TRP A 57 -2.73 -16.83 10.40
N ASP A 58 -2.29 -17.54 9.36
CA ASP A 58 -0.95 -18.09 9.24
C ASP A 58 0.14 -17.03 9.35
N LEU A 59 -0.06 -15.87 8.69
CA LEU A 59 0.93 -14.80 8.64
C LEU A 59 0.95 -13.94 9.91
N THR A 60 -0.21 -13.69 10.50
CA THR A 60 -0.35 -12.74 11.61
C THR A 60 -0.47 -13.41 12.96
N GLY A 61 -0.84 -14.70 13.04
CA GLY A 61 -1.20 -15.34 14.30
C GLY A 61 -2.47 -14.77 14.95
N ILE A 62 -3.24 -13.94 14.24
CA ILE A 62 -4.51 -13.37 14.70
C ILE A 62 -5.64 -14.03 13.90
N PRO A 63 -6.68 -14.59 14.55
CA PRO A 63 -7.82 -15.16 13.85
C PRO A 63 -8.40 -14.17 12.84
N CYS A 64 -8.47 -14.58 11.58
CA CYS A 64 -9.12 -13.82 10.52
C CYS A 64 -10.66 -13.96 10.60
N THR A 65 -11.40 -13.23 9.77
CA THR A 65 -12.87 -13.29 9.72
C THR A 65 -13.40 -14.72 9.54
N HIS A 66 -12.80 -15.50 8.64
CA HIS A 66 -13.18 -16.91 8.42
C HIS A 66 -12.88 -17.79 9.63
N ALA A 67 -11.72 -17.56 10.27
CA ALA A 67 -11.33 -18.29 11.47
C ALA A 67 -12.26 -18.02 12.64
N VAL A 68 -12.65 -16.75 12.83
CA VAL A 68 -13.61 -16.36 13.87
C VAL A 68 -14.95 -17.07 13.67
N SER A 69 -15.46 -17.12 12.43
CA SER A 69 -16.69 -17.85 12.12
C SER A 69 -16.60 -19.35 12.46
N ALA A 70 -15.46 -19.99 12.14
CA ALA A 70 -15.19 -21.38 12.53
C ALA A 70 -15.15 -21.59 14.04
N ILE A 71 -14.49 -20.68 14.78
CA ILE A 71 -14.36 -20.72 16.24
C ILE A 71 -15.72 -20.55 16.92
N TRP A 72 -16.56 -19.63 16.42
CA TRP A 72 -17.93 -19.48 16.92
C TRP A 72 -18.80 -20.71 16.69
N CYS A 73 -18.62 -21.41 15.56
CA CYS A 73 -19.29 -22.70 15.32
C CYS A 73 -18.95 -23.74 16.41
N ARG A 74 -17.76 -23.63 17.01
CA ARG A 74 -17.31 -24.45 18.16
C ARG A 74 -17.75 -23.92 19.53
N LYS A 75 -18.44 -22.78 19.58
CA LYS A 75 -18.85 -22.09 20.82
C LYS A 75 -17.67 -21.69 21.72
N GLU A 76 -16.56 -21.31 21.10
CA GLU A 76 -15.36 -20.86 21.80
C GLU A 76 -15.09 -19.38 21.51
N GLU A 77 -14.25 -18.74 22.32
CA GLU A 77 -13.92 -17.33 22.15
C GLU A 77 -12.69 -17.14 21.24
N PRO A 78 -12.77 -16.31 20.18
CA PRO A 78 -11.64 -16.05 19.28
C PRO A 78 -10.40 -15.50 19.99
N ILE A 79 -10.58 -14.83 21.12
CA ILE A 79 -9.49 -14.25 21.90
C ILE A 79 -8.50 -15.30 22.41
N TRP A 80 -8.94 -16.54 22.63
CA TRP A 80 -8.09 -17.65 23.08
C TRP A 80 -7.15 -18.16 21.99
N TYR A 81 -7.50 -17.88 20.73
CA TYR A 81 -6.80 -18.32 19.53
C TYR A 81 -5.81 -17.29 18.97
N VAL A 82 -5.67 -16.14 19.65
CA VAL A 82 -4.65 -15.15 19.33
C VAL A 82 -3.28 -15.65 19.78
N HIS A 83 -2.29 -15.55 18.89
CA HIS A 83 -0.95 -16.01 19.16
C HIS A 83 -0.32 -15.36 20.41
N LYS A 84 0.42 -16.15 21.20
CA LYS A 84 1.00 -15.74 22.49
C LYS A 84 1.85 -14.47 22.42
N PHE A 85 2.47 -14.18 21.27
CA PHE A 85 3.28 -12.97 21.06
C PHE A 85 2.53 -11.66 21.24
N TYR A 86 1.18 -11.68 21.22
CA TYR A 86 0.35 -10.50 21.45
C TYR A 86 -0.14 -10.33 22.88
N LYS A 87 0.30 -11.18 23.81
CA LYS A 87 -0.01 -11.05 25.24
C LYS A 87 0.89 -9.98 25.85
N VAL A 88 0.32 -9.16 26.74
CA VAL A 88 1.07 -8.13 27.49
C VAL A 88 2.18 -8.75 28.32
N GLU A 89 1.99 -9.95 28.84
CA GLU A 89 3.01 -10.72 29.55
C GLU A 89 4.24 -10.96 28.66
N THR A 90 4.04 -11.49 27.45
CA THR A 90 5.14 -11.74 26.49
C THR A 90 5.83 -10.45 26.09
N TYR A 91 5.08 -9.35 25.92
CA TYR A 91 5.67 -8.03 25.69
C TYR A 91 6.56 -7.60 26.86
N LYS A 92 6.06 -7.69 28.10
CA LYS A 92 6.86 -7.37 29.30
C LYS A 92 8.10 -8.24 29.42
N MET A 93 8.00 -9.54 29.14
CA MET A 93 9.13 -10.46 29.14
C MET A 93 10.18 -10.09 28.09
N ALA A 94 9.75 -9.72 26.87
CA ALA A 94 10.67 -9.32 25.80
C ALA A 94 11.47 -8.06 26.15
N TYR A 95 10.88 -7.15 26.93
CA TYR A 95 11.51 -5.91 27.39
C TYR A 95 11.90 -5.95 28.88
N ALA A 96 11.97 -7.13 29.49
CA ALA A 96 12.36 -7.25 30.90
C ALA A 96 13.84 -6.92 31.12
N GLY A 97 14.66 -7.17 30.09
CA GLY A 97 16.07 -6.79 30.10
C GLY A 97 16.29 -5.30 29.83
N SER A 98 17.42 -4.78 30.30
CA SER A 98 17.85 -3.43 29.97
C SER A 98 18.43 -3.39 28.56
N ILE A 99 17.97 -2.42 27.75
CA ILE A 99 18.66 -2.07 26.50
C ILE A 99 19.87 -1.24 26.91
N LEU A 100 21.05 -1.86 26.88
CA LEU A 100 22.30 -1.18 27.18
C LEU A 100 22.61 -0.16 26.08
N GLY A 101 23.26 0.94 26.47
CA GLY A 101 23.79 1.91 25.53
C GLY A 101 24.80 1.24 24.59
N ILE A 102 24.76 1.64 23.32
CA ILE A 102 25.79 1.29 22.34
C ILE A 102 26.68 2.52 22.19
N ASN A 103 27.99 2.31 22.11
CA ASN A 103 28.93 3.39 21.86
C ASN A 103 28.64 4.08 20.52
N GLY A 104 29.17 5.30 20.32
CA GLY A 104 29.10 5.98 19.03
C GLY A 104 29.88 5.24 17.93
N PRO A 105 29.62 5.54 16.64
CA PRO A 105 30.27 4.88 15.50
C PRO A 105 31.80 4.89 15.54
N GLU A 106 32.40 5.93 16.12
CA GLU A 106 33.85 6.08 16.28
C GLU A 106 34.49 5.00 17.18
N LEU A 107 33.70 4.41 18.07
CA LEU A 107 34.12 3.39 19.03
C LEU A 107 33.63 1.99 18.63
N TRP A 108 33.01 1.83 17.46
CA TRP A 108 32.60 0.52 16.97
C TRP A 108 33.82 -0.29 16.54
N PRO A 109 33.86 -1.61 16.83
CA PRO A 109 34.94 -2.46 16.38
C PRO A 109 34.98 -2.47 14.84
N LEU A 110 36.17 -2.28 14.28
CA LEU A 110 36.40 -2.50 12.86
C LEU A 110 36.26 -3.99 12.58
N ILE A 111 35.23 -4.35 11.82
CA ILE A 111 34.97 -5.71 11.37
C ILE A 111 35.52 -5.89 9.96
N ASP A 112 36.33 -6.94 9.75
CA ASP A 112 36.87 -7.32 8.44
C ASP A 112 35.82 -8.10 7.63
N LEU A 113 34.63 -7.51 7.50
CA LEU A 113 33.55 -8.04 6.68
C LEU A 113 33.35 -7.12 5.49
N SER A 114 33.29 -7.70 4.30
CA SER A 114 32.93 -6.93 3.10
C SER A 114 31.58 -6.26 3.33
N PRO A 115 31.45 -4.95 3.02
CA PRO A 115 30.16 -4.28 3.06
C PRO A 115 29.11 -5.05 2.26
N PRO A 116 27.85 -5.11 2.73
CA PRO A 116 26.78 -5.73 1.96
C PRO A 116 26.65 -5.00 0.62
N LEU A 117 26.52 -5.77 -0.47
CA LEU A 117 26.23 -5.18 -1.76
C LEU A 117 24.88 -4.46 -1.71
N PRO A 118 24.73 -3.32 -2.41
CA PRO A 118 23.44 -2.67 -2.51
C PRO A 118 22.41 -3.65 -3.08
N PRO A 119 21.15 -3.57 -2.62
CA PRO A 119 20.10 -4.42 -3.15
C PRO A 119 20.00 -4.24 -4.67
N PHE A 120 19.80 -5.33 -5.39
CA PHE A 120 19.67 -5.29 -6.84
C PHE A 120 18.40 -4.53 -7.22
N VAL A 121 18.55 -3.27 -7.65
CA VAL A 121 17.43 -2.44 -8.09
C VAL A 121 17.06 -2.82 -9.51
N LEU A 122 16.08 -3.72 -9.66
CA LEU A 122 15.42 -3.92 -10.95
C LEU A 122 14.68 -2.63 -11.31
N LYS A 123 15.10 -1.97 -12.39
CA LYS A 123 14.33 -0.90 -13.01
C LYS A 123 13.04 -1.53 -13.55
N LYS A 124 11.95 -1.43 -12.78
CA LYS A 124 10.63 -1.89 -13.22
C LYS A 124 10.35 -1.28 -14.59
N THR A 125 9.88 -2.09 -15.55
CA THR A 125 9.38 -1.60 -16.83
C THR A 125 8.40 -0.48 -16.53
N GLY A 126 8.74 0.73 -16.96
CA GLY A 126 7.88 1.88 -16.74
C GLY A 126 6.49 1.61 -17.31
N ARG A 127 5.49 2.38 -16.84
CA ARG A 127 4.13 2.30 -17.36
C ARG A 127 4.15 2.22 -18.90
N PRO A 128 3.50 1.23 -19.52
CA PRO A 128 3.40 1.13 -20.98
C PRO A 128 2.93 2.47 -21.54
N LYS A 129 3.61 2.97 -22.57
CA LYS A 129 3.20 4.20 -23.23
C LYS A 129 1.80 3.96 -23.82
N LYS A 130 0.86 4.85 -23.49
CA LYS A 130 -0.53 4.76 -23.99
C LYS A 130 -0.62 4.86 -25.52
N LEU A 131 0.35 5.53 -26.15
CA LEU A 131 0.54 5.50 -27.60
C LEU A 131 1.94 5.00 -27.93
N MET A 132 2.02 4.15 -28.95
CA MET A 132 3.27 3.80 -29.60
C MET A 132 3.87 5.03 -30.28
N ARG A 133 5.20 5.06 -30.41
CA ARG A 133 5.88 6.08 -31.24
C ARG A 133 5.49 5.83 -32.69
N ARG A 134 4.97 6.85 -33.37
CA ARG A 134 4.67 6.78 -34.81
C ARG A 134 5.96 6.72 -35.62
N ASN A 135 5.95 5.93 -36.67
CA ASN A 135 7.02 5.91 -37.65
C ASN A 135 7.02 7.22 -38.46
N PRO A 136 8.16 7.67 -39.02
CA PRO A 136 8.24 8.92 -39.78
C PRO A 136 7.27 8.98 -40.98
N ASN A 137 6.94 7.82 -41.53
CA ASN A 137 6.06 7.69 -42.70
C ASN A 137 4.60 7.36 -42.34
N GLU A 138 4.25 7.27 -41.06
CA GLU A 138 2.86 7.08 -40.67
C GLU A 138 2.10 8.41 -40.74
N PRO A 139 0.94 8.45 -41.41
CA PRO A 139 0.11 9.63 -41.40
C PRO A 139 -0.30 9.95 -39.94
N PRO A 140 -0.46 11.23 -39.59
CA PRO A 140 -0.88 11.57 -38.25
C PRO A 140 -2.21 10.86 -37.95
N ALA A 141 -2.28 10.04 -36.90
CA ALA A 141 -3.54 9.45 -36.49
C ALA A 141 -4.58 10.55 -36.38
N ALA A 142 -5.79 10.24 -36.87
CA ALA A 142 -6.99 11.04 -36.78
C ALA A 142 -7.37 11.28 -35.30
N GLY A 143 -6.55 12.08 -34.63
CA GLY A 143 -6.93 12.80 -33.44
C GLY A 143 -7.76 14.01 -33.87
N PRO A 144 -8.32 14.77 -32.92
CA PRO A 144 -9.21 15.89 -33.18
C PRO A 144 -8.46 17.12 -33.71
N SER A 145 -7.57 16.94 -34.70
CA SER A 145 -7.22 17.96 -35.70
C SER A 145 -8.12 17.86 -36.93
N SER A 146 -9.31 17.27 -36.77
CA SER A 146 -10.49 17.72 -37.50
C SER A 146 -10.55 19.25 -37.42
N SER A 147 -11.00 19.91 -38.48
CA SER A 147 -11.06 21.37 -38.67
C SER A 147 -11.85 22.17 -37.61
N THR A 148 -12.19 21.55 -36.48
CA THR A 148 -13.06 22.05 -35.40
C THR A 148 -12.29 22.51 -34.15
N ARG A 149 -10.95 22.61 -34.17
CA ARG A 149 -10.19 23.12 -33.02
C ARG A 149 -10.00 24.64 -33.11
N LEU A 150 -10.92 25.40 -32.51
CA LEU A 150 -10.78 26.85 -32.36
C LEU A 150 -9.53 27.17 -31.53
N LYS A 151 -8.63 27.99 -32.08
CA LYS A 151 -7.51 28.55 -31.31
C LYS A 151 -8.09 29.40 -30.17
N ARG A 152 -7.65 29.17 -28.93
CA ARG A 152 -8.05 29.99 -27.78
C ARG A 152 -7.48 31.40 -27.98
N VAL A 153 -8.34 32.34 -28.36
CA VAL A 153 -7.98 33.78 -28.45
C VAL A 153 -8.27 34.43 -27.09
N GLN A 154 -7.23 34.92 -26.41
CA GLN A 154 -7.37 35.55 -25.08
C GLN A 154 -7.75 37.03 -25.18
N LYS A 155 -8.91 37.34 -25.79
CA LYS A 155 -9.35 38.72 -26.09
C LYS A 155 -9.48 39.63 -24.87
N SER A 156 -9.83 39.10 -23.69
CA SER A 156 -10.04 39.89 -22.47
C SER A 156 -8.76 40.15 -21.67
N LEU A 157 -7.64 39.55 -22.05
CA LEU A 157 -6.40 39.62 -21.29
C LEU A 157 -5.65 40.91 -21.65
N ARG A 158 -5.57 41.86 -20.72
CA ARG A 158 -4.78 43.08 -20.91
C ARG A 158 -3.34 42.86 -20.51
N CYS A 159 -2.41 43.24 -21.39
CA CYS A 159 -1.00 43.24 -21.09
C CYS A 159 -0.64 44.42 -20.18
N ARG A 160 0.03 44.16 -19.05
CA ARG A 160 0.46 45.23 -18.12
C ARG A 160 1.64 46.07 -18.65
N LYS A 161 2.35 45.62 -19.71
CA LYS A 161 3.49 46.32 -20.31
C LYS A 161 3.07 47.28 -21.43
N SER A 162 2.34 46.82 -22.45
CA SER A 162 1.82 47.68 -23.53
C SER A 162 0.43 48.24 -23.29
N GLY A 163 -0.32 47.72 -22.31
CA GLY A 163 -1.73 48.09 -22.10
C GLY A 163 -2.70 47.47 -23.12
N GLU A 164 -2.20 46.76 -24.13
CA GLU A 164 -3.00 46.15 -25.19
C GLU A 164 -3.69 44.86 -24.74
N PHE A 165 -4.84 44.55 -25.35
CA PHE A 165 -5.58 43.33 -25.09
C PHE A 165 -5.19 42.20 -26.05
N GLY A 166 -5.28 40.95 -25.60
CA GLY A 166 -5.00 39.76 -26.40
C GLY A 166 -3.82 38.91 -25.90
N HIS A 167 -2.99 39.44 -24.99
CA HIS A 167 -1.84 38.75 -24.41
C HIS A 167 -1.54 39.28 -23.00
N ASN A 168 -0.72 38.56 -22.21
CA ASN A 168 -0.25 39.05 -20.91
C ASN A 168 1.20 39.52 -20.97
N SER A 169 1.63 40.23 -19.94
CA SER A 169 3.00 40.76 -19.80
C SER A 169 4.10 39.70 -19.82
N ARG A 170 3.77 38.42 -19.59
CA ARG A 170 4.72 37.31 -19.68
C ARG A 170 5.01 36.89 -21.13
N ARG A 171 4.05 37.08 -22.05
CA ARG A 171 4.21 36.79 -23.48
C ARG A 171 4.41 38.06 -24.33
N HIS A 172 4.62 39.20 -23.68
CA HIS A 172 4.87 40.46 -24.35
C HIS A 172 6.30 40.46 -24.92
N LYS A 173 6.41 40.21 -26.24
CA LYS A 173 7.64 40.15 -27.04
C LYS A 173 8.81 39.46 -26.31
N GLN A 174 8.72 38.14 -26.13
CA GLN A 174 9.90 37.31 -26.39
C GLN A 174 9.93 37.15 -27.91
N ASP A 175 11.05 37.53 -28.56
CA ASP A 175 11.31 37.57 -30.01
C ASP A 175 11.28 38.96 -30.70
N GLN A 176 12.03 39.94 -30.18
CA GLN A 176 12.68 40.97 -31.02
C GLN A 176 14.03 41.37 -30.40
N THR A 177 15.06 40.54 -30.60
CA THR A 177 16.48 40.95 -30.59
C THR A 177 17.35 39.80 -31.12
N GLN A 178 17.32 39.61 -32.45
CA GLN A 178 18.44 39.09 -33.23
C GLN A 178 18.35 39.76 -34.60
N GLU A 179 19.06 40.88 -34.76
CA GLU A 179 19.68 41.38 -36.01
C GLU A 179 20.18 42.80 -35.72
N GLU A 180 21.51 42.93 -35.66
CA GLU A 180 22.36 44.08 -36.03
C GLU A 180 23.63 44.11 -35.16
N GLN A 181 24.67 43.41 -35.61
CA GLN A 181 26.06 43.87 -35.66
C GLN A 181 26.95 42.77 -36.27
N ALA A 182 27.13 42.85 -37.59
CA ALA A 182 28.28 42.35 -38.33
C ALA A 182 28.48 43.29 -39.52
N ASP A 183 29.62 43.99 -39.51
CA ASP A 183 30.23 44.85 -40.54
C ASP A 183 29.40 45.97 -41.20
#